data_AF-W9H3J2-F1
#
_entry.id   AF-W9H3J2-F1
#
_cell.length_a   1.000
_cell.length_b   1.000
_cell.length_c   1.000
_cell.angle_alpha   90.00
_cell.angle_beta   90.00
_cell.angle_gamma   90.00
#
_symmetry.space_group_name_H-M   'P 1'
#
loop_
_entity.id
_entity.type
_entity.pdbx_description
1 polymer ?
#
loop_
_entity_poly.entity_id
_entity_poly.type
_entity_poly.pdbx_seq_one_letter_code
_entity_poly.pdbx_strand_id
1 'polypeptide(L)'
;MMTKTARRTWTWWFDQPPDRLWPILADTPRFNEALGLPRYQVEEIPQPDGTLSRIGRGSIGRFKLEWEERPFQWVAPQGFTQTRLFRLGPFSRISPTLLLTPERGGSRVSYTLEIHSANWLGQALLTLGFLERTGRGFEKLIRSAARFAGGATPRPFDHKPSPPTPAIAERVAGMVTTLEDSGNGHGLSRRLADHLLTAQEVDLTRVRPLALARSWGEPPRKVVELCLGAVKAGLLTLRWDLLCPRCRGAKAVASTLDRLPRGAHCPSCNIDYGRDFARNVELTFQPSTTVRTLSEGEYCLAGPMTTPHVHVQQTLGPSEVRTLEGVPPPGPLRLRTLEPGGSADLDWSGETDGGFPLVATDGEVVTLGEPASPGLILLENRANHPLTVVIESRDWVADALTAHQVTTLQAFRDMFSDEVLRPGDEVAIGTVTLMFTDLKGSTALYGKVGDASAYHMVREHFADLAKAVRENDGAVVKTIGDAVMAAFADPAQAIQAALAIQAAPRDGLVIKMGLHAGPCVAVTLNGRLDYFGSVVNLAARLEGQSLGGDIVLSETLAADPAVSAVISSLNSVGETAVIKGFSAPIAFRRLVLVPVNSYTDLS
;
A
#
# COMPACT_ATOMS: atom_id res chain seq x y z
N MET A 1 26.45 35.16 -27.19
CA MET A 1 25.80 34.06 -27.93
C MET A 1 24.34 34.02 -27.53
N MET A 2 23.41 34.29 -28.45
CA MET A 2 21.97 34.32 -28.15
C MET A 2 21.51 32.93 -27.72
N THR A 3 20.93 32.79 -26.54
CA THR A 3 20.22 31.59 -26.08
C THR A 3 19.08 31.28 -27.07
N LYS A 4 19.07 30.08 -27.64
CA LYS A 4 17.99 29.63 -28.53
C LYS A 4 16.98 28.84 -27.71
N THR A 5 15.74 29.31 -27.70
CA THR A 5 14.60 28.58 -27.17
C THR A 5 13.95 27.79 -28.29
N ALA A 6 13.71 26.50 -28.06
CA ALA A 6 12.97 25.64 -28.97
C ALA A 6 11.78 25.04 -28.23
N ARG A 7 10.60 25.13 -28.84
CA ARG A 7 9.36 24.58 -28.31
C ARG A 7 8.67 23.75 -29.39
N ARG A 8 8.28 22.54 -29.05
CA ARG A 8 7.55 21.65 -29.95
C ARG A 8 6.42 20.94 -29.21
N THR A 9 5.25 20.93 -29.83
CA THR A 9 4.09 20.17 -29.35
C THR A 9 3.76 19.06 -30.35
N TRP A 10 3.49 17.86 -29.82
CA TRP A 10 2.93 16.74 -30.55
C TRP A 10 1.57 16.40 -29.96
N THR A 11 0.62 16.01 -30.82
CA THR A 11 -0.76 15.76 -30.42
C THR A 11 -1.26 14.47 -31.06
N TRP A 12 -1.96 13.67 -30.26
CA TRP A 12 -2.58 12.41 -30.66
C TRP A 12 -4.00 12.34 -30.11
N TRP A 13 -4.86 11.56 -30.77
CA TRP A 13 -6.23 11.31 -30.34
C TRP A 13 -6.43 9.82 -30.11
N PHE A 14 -7.16 9.48 -29.05
CA PHE A 14 -7.44 8.11 -28.64
C PHE A 14 -8.88 7.99 -28.17
N ASP A 15 -9.46 6.81 -28.32
CA ASP A 15 -10.84 6.53 -27.88
C ASP A 15 -10.95 6.38 -26.36
N GLN A 16 -9.83 6.11 -25.67
CA GLN A 16 -9.82 5.96 -24.22
C GLN A 16 -9.99 7.32 -23.53
N PRO A 17 -10.84 7.42 -22.49
CA PRO A 17 -11.03 8.67 -21.74
C PRO A 17 -9.81 8.99 -20.85
N PRO A 18 -9.66 10.23 -20.35
CA PRO A 18 -8.45 10.66 -19.65
C PRO A 18 -8.12 9.86 -18.40
N ASP A 19 -9.12 9.44 -17.63
CA ASP A 19 -8.99 8.61 -16.42
C ASP A 19 -8.35 7.24 -16.70
N ARG A 20 -8.51 6.72 -17.92
CA ARG A 20 -7.89 5.46 -18.35
C ARG A 20 -6.45 5.62 -18.81
N LEU A 21 -6.13 6.75 -19.44
CA LEU A 21 -4.78 7.02 -19.95
C LEU A 21 -3.85 7.61 -18.88
N TRP A 22 -4.39 8.43 -17.98
CA TRP A 22 -3.64 9.18 -16.98
C TRP A 22 -2.74 8.30 -16.11
N PRO A 23 -3.21 7.20 -15.49
CA PRO A 23 -2.37 6.37 -14.63
C PRO A 23 -1.14 5.77 -15.34
N ILE A 24 -1.20 5.66 -16.67
CA ILE A 24 -0.13 5.08 -17.49
C ILE A 24 0.81 6.19 -17.98
N LEU A 25 0.26 7.28 -18.52
CA LEU A 25 1.04 8.37 -19.11
C LEU A 25 1.69 9.28 -18.05
N ALA A 26 1.10 9.36 -16.86
CA ALA A 26 1.65 10.09 -15.73
C ALA A 26 2.65 9.25 -14.91
N ASP A 27 2.85 7.97 -15.25
CA ASP A 27 3.90 7.13 -14.68
C ASP A 27 5.25 7.45 -15.31
N THR A 28 5.77 8.61 -14.90
CA THR A 28 7.03 9.14 -15.40
C THR A 28 8.23 8.22 -15.13
N PRO A 29 8.36 7.49 -13.99
CA PRO A 29 9.40 6.48 -13.85
C PRO A 29 9.33 5.40 -14.94
N ARG A 30 8.16 4.77 -15.12
CA ARG A 30 8.01 3.67 -16.09
C ARG A 30 8.15 4.16 -17.53
N PHE A 31 7.65 5.35 -17.83
CA PHE A 31 7.79 6.01 -19.13
C PHE A 31 9.25 6.34 -19.45
N ASN A 32 10.00 6.90 -18.49
CA ASN A 32 11.40 7.26 -18.67
C ASN A 32 12.30 6.02 -18.83
N GLU A 33 12.03 4.95 -18.08
CA GLU A 33 12.72 3.66 -18.27
C GLU A 33 12.44 3.08 -19.66
N ALA A 34 11.19 3.11 -20.13
CA ALA A 34 10.83 2.62 -21.46
C ALA A 34 11.43 3.45 -22.60
N LEU A 35 11.71 4.74 -22.37
CA LEU A 35 12.49 5.58 -23.29
C LEU A 35 13.99 5.25 -23.30
N GLY A 36 14.48 4.46 -22.35
CA GLY A 36 15.90 4.18 -22.18
C GLY A 36 16.68 5.38 -21.63
N LEU A 37 16.02 6.29 -20.91
CA LEU A 37 16.71 7.37 -20.21
C LEU A 37 17.54 6.80 -19.05
N PRO A 38 18.72 7.36 -18.74
CA PRO A 38 19.51 6.90 -17.61
C PRO A 38 18.88 7.33 -16.28
N ARG A 39 19.10 6.52 -15.24
CA ARG A 39 18.82 6.91 -13.86
C ARG A 39 19.76 8.02 -13.42
N TYR A 40 19.33 8.79 -12.43
CA TYR A 40 20.11 9.87 -11.83
C TYR A 40 20.04 9.83 -10.31
N GLN A 41 21.06 10.39 -9.68
CA GLN A 41 21.10 10.58 -8.23
C GLN A 41 20.36 11.86 -7.86
N VAL A 42 19.66 11.82 -6.73
CA VAL A 42 18.92 12.96 -6.18
C VAL A 42 19.51 13.31 -4.82
N GLU A 43 19.76 14.60 -4.63
CA GLU A 43 20.07 15.19 -3.34
C GLU A 43 18.96 16.19 -2.98
N GLU A 44 18.36 16.03 -1.79
CA GLU A 44 17.37 16.98 -1.25
C GLU A 44 18.02 17.80 -0.13
N ILE A 45 18.11 19.11 -0.32
CA ILE A 45 18.82 20.03 0.56
C ILE A 45 17.78 20.97 1.21
N PRO A 46 17.52 20.83 2.53
CA PRO A 46 16.69 21.75 3.28
C PRO A 46 17.24 23.18 3.20
N GLN A 47 16.33 24.14 3.00
CA GLN A 47 16.64 25.56 2.96
C GLN A 47 16.27 26.22 4.30
N PRO A 48 16.85 27.39 4.63
CA PRO A 48 16.56 28.11 5.88
C PRO A 48 15.08 28.50 6.05
N ASP A 49 14.35 28.68 4.94
CA ASP A 49 12.91 28.99 4.91
C ASP A 49 12.02 27.74 5.00
N GLY A 50 12.62 26.56 5.23
CA GLY A 50 11.93 25.28 5.32
C GLY A 50 11.62 24.62 3.97
N THR A 51 11.89 25.28 2.84
CA THR A 51 11.74 24.69 1.51
C THR A 51 12.85 23.68 1.21
N LEU A 52 12.74 22.95 0.10
CA LEU A 52 13.70 21.92 -0.30
C LEU A 52 14.24 22.21 -1.70
N SER A 53 15.55 22.37 -1.80
CA SER A 53 16.23 22.34 -3.09
C SER A 53 16.49 20.89 -3.49
N ARG A 54 16.13 20.52 -4.72
CA ARG A 54 16.25 19.15 -5.22
C ARG A 54 17.25 19.13 -6.37
N ILE A 55 18.43 18.58 -6.14
CA ILE A 55 19.51 18.55 -7.12
C ILE A 55 19.60 17.16 -7.74
N GLY A 56 19.37 17.08 -9.05
CA GLY A 56 19.57 15.88 -9.86
C GLY A 56 20.96 15.86 -10.47
N ARG A 57 21.65 14.72 -10.37
CA ARG A 57 22.97 14.49 -11.01
C ARG A 57 22.94 13.19 -11.81
N GLY A 58 23.30 13.29 -13.08
CA GLY A 58 23.31 12.14 -13.97
C GLY A 58 24.29 12.32 -15.12
N SER A 59 24.27 11.37 -16.04
CA SER A 59 25.07 11.43 -17.26
C SER A 59 24.29 10.90 -18.44
N ILE A 60 24.52 11.48 -19.62
CA ILE A 60 24.03 10.96 -20.89
C ILE A 60 25.25 10.77 -21.80
N GLY A 61 25.60 9.52 -22.07
CA GLY A 61 26.85 9.18 -22.74
C GLY A 61 28.05 9.74 -21.96
N ARG A 62 28.83 10.63 -22.57
CA ARG A 62 30.01 11.26 -21.96
C ARG A 62 29.70 12.58 -21.23
N PHE A 63 28.47 13.09 -21.32
CA PHE A 63 28.12 14.39 -20.74
C PHE A 63 27.59 14.21 -19.33
N LYS A 64 28.22 14.90 -18.37
CA LYS A 64 27.69 15.05 -17.01
C LYS A 64 26.60 16.12 -17.02
N LEU A 65 25.53 15.87 -16.27
CA LEU A 65 24.38 16.75 -16.13
C LEU A 65 24.14 17.00 -14.64
N GLU A 66 23.87 18.26 -14.32
CA GLU A 66 23.42 18.67 -12.99
C GLU A 66 22.30 19.69 -13.16
N TRP A 67 21.19 19.50 -12.44
CA TRP A 67 20.05 20.39 -12.50
C TRP A 67 19.33 20.50 -11.16
N GLU A 68 18.61 21.60 -10.99
CA GLU A 68 17.60 21.75 -9.96
C GLU A 68 16.23 21.34 -10.50
N GLU A 69 15.53 20.50 -9.75
CA GLU A 69 14.18 20.02 -10.05
C GLU A 69 13.14 20.94 -9.39
N ARG A 70 12.34 21.63 -10.20
CA ARG A 70 11.21 22.42 -9.67
C ARG A 70 10.06 21.47 -9.28
N PRO A 71 9.22 21.83 -8.30
CA PRO A 71 8.03 21.05 -7.99
C PRO A 71 7.22 20.74 -9.24
N PHE A 72 6.86 19.46 -9.41
CA PHE A 72 5.90 19.05 -10.44
C PHE A 72 4.60 19.82 -10.25
N GLN A 73 3.98 20.23 -11.36
CA GLN A 73 2.66 20.85 -11.34
C GLN A 73 1.70 19.92 -12.07
N TRP A 74 0.60 19.52 -11.45
CA TRP A 74 -0.41 18.70 -12.11
C TRP A 74 -1.81 18.91 -11.57
N VAL A 75 -2.77 18.49 -12.39
CA VAL A 75 -4.17 18.29 -12.04
C VAL A 75 -4.53 16.94 -12.64
N ALA A 76 -4.86 15.95 -11.81
CA ALA A 76 -5.28 14.63 -12.28
C ALA A 76 -6.75 14.67 -12.72
N PRO A 77 -7.15 14.03 -13.83
CA PRO A 77 -6.33 13.31 -14.82
C PRO A 77 -5.86 14.17 -16.01
N GLN A 78 -5.86 15.50 -15.88
CA GLN A 78 -5.74 16.46 -16.99
C GLN A 78 -4.31 16.66 -17.51
N GLY A 79 -3.28 16.55 -16.69
CA GLY A 79 -1.93 16.82 -17.17
C GLY A 79 -0.94 17.18 -16.09
N PHE A 80 0.34 17.17 -16.46
CA PHE A 80 1.43 17.62 -15.61
C PHE A 80 2.46 18.43 -16.40
N THR A 81 3.20 19.27 -15.69
CA THR A 81 4.40 19.96 -16.15
C THR A 81 5.54 19.71 -15.18
N GLN A 82 6.70 19.37 -15.70
CA GLN A 82 7.96 19.29 -14.96
C GLN A 82 8.88 20.41 -15.46
N THR A 83 9.71 20.99 -14.61
CA THR A 83 10.74 21.94 -15.05
C THR A 83 12.06 21.65 -14.37
N ARG A 84 13.10 21.46 -15.19
CA ARG A 84 14.48 21.27 -14.76
C ARG A 84 15.32 22.47 -15.16
N LEU A 85 16.04 23.04 -14.19
CA LEU A 85 16.97 24.15 -14.39
C LEU A 85 18.39 23.61 -14.31
N PHE A 86 19.05 23.50 -15.45
CA PHE A 86 20.36 22.87 -15.56
C PHE A 86 21.47 23.85 -15.18
N ARG A 87 22.31 23.42 -14.24
CA ARG A 87 23.55 24.09 -13.83
C ARG A 87 24.74 23.61 -14.66
N LEU A 88 24.69 22.35 -15.10
CA LEU A 88 25.70 21.73 -15.97
C LEU A 88 25.03 20.96 -17.10
N GLY A 89 25.47 21.20 -18.33
CA GLY A 89 25.01 20.48 -19.52
C GLY A 89 24.89 21.36 -20.78
N PRO A 90 24.35 20.81 -21.88
CA PRO A 90 24.12 21.55 -23.13
C PRO A 90 22.90 22.48 -23.07
N PHE A 91 21.97 22.23 -22.13
CA PHE A 91 20.73 22.98 -21.96
C PHE A 91 20.76 23.71 -20.62
N SER A 92 20.04 24.82 -20.51
CA SER A 92 19.85 25.59 -19.27
C SER A 92 18.48 25.34 -18.64
N ARG A 93 17.49 24.99 -19.46
CA ARG A 93 16.13 24.66 -19.01
C ARG A 93 15.50 23.62 -19.92
N ILE A 94 14.82 22.65 -19.32
CA ILE A 94 13.95 21.70 -20.01
C ILE A 94 12.62 21.64 -19.25
N SER A 95 11.52 21.85 -19.96
CA SER A 95 10.17 21.84 -19.40
C SER A 95 9.24 20.99 -20.27
N PRO A 96 9.08 19.68 -19.97
CA PRO A 96 8.04 18.88 -20.60
C PRO A 96 6.68 19.10 -19.95
N THR A 97 5.64 19.12 -20.77
CA THR A 97 4.23 19.23 -20.37
C THR A 97 3.41 18.18 -21.11
N LEU A 98 2.69 17.34 -20.36
CA LEU A 98 1.70 16.40 -20.87
C LEU A 98 0.31 16.95 -20.53
N LEU A 99 -0.58 17.04 -21.51
CA LEU A 99 -1.98 17.40 -21.34
C LEU A 99 -2.89 16.32 -21.93
N LEU A 100 -3.95 15.98 -21.20
CA LEU A 100 -5.05 15.09 -21.58
C LEU A 100 -6.34 15.90 -21.51
N THR A 101 -6.94 16.14 -22.67
CA THR A 101 -8.22 16.85 -22.77
C THR A 101 -9.30 15.86 -23.24
N PRO A 102 -10.46 15.77 -22.56
CA PRO A 102 -11.61 15.05 -23.12
C PRO A 102 -11.98 15.65 -24.49
N GLU A 103 -11.98 14.84 -25.55
CA GLU A 103 -12.35 15.28 -26.90
C GLU A 103 -12.93 14.10 -27.68
N ARG A 104 -14.01 14.32 -28.44
CA ARG A 104 -14.61 13.32 -29.36
C ARG A 104 -15.01 12.00 -28.70
N GLY A 105 -15.42 12.02 -27.44
CA GLY A 105 -15.78 10.81 -26.68
C GLY A 105 -14.58 10.01 -26.14
N GLY A 106 -13.35 10.46 -26.40
CA GLY A 106 -12.11 9.91 -25.84
C GLY A 106 -11.20 11.02 -25.34
N SER A 107 -9.92 10.96 -25.69
CA SER A 107 -8.89 11.91 -25.25
C SER A 107 -8.06 12.47 -26.39
N ARG A 108 -7.79 13.78 -26.33
CA ARG A 108 -6.65 14.40 -27.00
C ARG A 108 -5.47 14.44 -26.04
N VAL A 109 -4.38 13.76 -26.39
CA VAL A 109 -3.11 13.79 -25.67
C VAL A 109 -2.16 14.75 -26.37
N SER A 110 -1.65 15.75 -25.66
CA SER A 110 -0.61 16.66 -26.17
C SER A 110 0.63 16.59 -25.30
N TYR A 111 1.79 16.42 -25.93
CA TYR A 111 3.09 16.48 -25.27
C TYR A 111 3.86 17.67 -25.82
N THR A 112 4.20 18.62 -24.97
CA THR A 112 5.00 19.80 -25.31
C THR A 112 6.37 19.68 -24.67
N LEU A 113 7.43 19.87 -25.44
CA LEU A 113 8.79 19.94 -24.94
C LEU A 113 9.37 21.33 -25.24
N GLU A 114 9.65 22.08 -24.18
CA GLU A 114 10.33 23.38 -24.26
C GLU A 114 11.77 23.26 -23.73
N ILE A 115 12.74 23.65 -24.54
CA ILE A 115 14.17 23.55 -24.23
C ILE A 115 14.87 24.87 -24.51
N HIS A 116 15.71 25.29 -23.57
CA HIS A 116 16.57 26.46 -23.69
C HIS A 116 18.03 25.99 -23.76
N SER A 117 18.75 26.39 -24.81
CA SER A 117 20.18 26.06 -24.94
C SER A 117 21.02 26.83 -23.92
N ALA A 118 21.97 26.19 -23.26
CA ALA A 118 22.96 26.87 -22.42
C ALA A 118 24.18 27.35 -23.22
N ASN A 119 24.53 26.63 -24.29
CA ASN A 119 25.77 26.85 -25.05
C ASN A 119 25.61 26.45 -26.52
N TRP A 120 26.67 26.63 -27.30
CA TRP A 120 26.69 26.31 -28.74
C TRP A 120 26.37 24.83 -29.04
N LEU A 121 26.79 23.90 -28.16
CA LEU A 121 26.49 22.48 -28.31
C LEU A 121 24.97 22.24 -28.18
N GLY A 122 24.32 22.87 -27.20
CA GLY A 122 22.86 22.83 -27.09
C GLY A 122 22.15 23.38 -28.33
N GLN A 123 22.67 24.45 -28.92
CA GLN A 123 22.12 25.01 -30.17
C GLN A 123 22.29 24.05 -31.36
N ALA A 124 23.45 23.42 -31.47
CA ALA A 124 23.72 22.40 -32.49
C ALA A 124 22.76 21.20 -32.33
N LEU A 125 22.57 20.70 -31.11
CA LEU A 125 21.61 19.61 -30.85
C LEU A 125 20.18 19.98 -31.27
N LEU A 126 19.71 21.18 -30.92
CA LEU A 126 18.37 21.63 -31.27
C LEU A 126 18.17 21.84 -32.79
N THR A 127 19.23 22.17 -33.52
CA THR A 127 19.18 22.34 -34.98
C THR A 127 19.31 21.02 -35.74
N LEU A 128 20.04 20.04 -35.20
CA LEU A 128 20.29 18.72 -35.81
C LEU A 128 19.14 17.70 -35.56
N GLY A 129 17.91 18.17 -35.40
CA GLY A 129 16.72 17.30 -35.31
C GLY A 129 16.54 16.54 -34.00
N PHE A 130 17.16 16.99 -32.89
CA PHE A 130 16.96 16.38 -31.57
C PHE A 130 15.48 16.25 -31.19
N LEU A 131 14.70 17.32 -31.34
CA LEU A 131 13.27 17.31 -31.00
C LEU A 131 12.48 16.31 -31.86
N GLU A 132 12.76 16.21 -33.15
CA GLU A 132 12.07 15.28 -34.05
C GLU A 132 12.33 13.81 -33.67
N ARG A 133 13.58 13.49 -33.32
CA ARG A 133 13.95 12.15 -32.86
C ARG A 133 13.25 11.80 -31.55
N THR A 134 13.23 12.72 -30.59
CA THR A 134 12.56 12.54 -29.31
C THR A 134 11.04 12.37 -29.49
N GLY A 135 10.42 13.16 -30.38
CA GLY A 135 9.00 13.06 -30.71
C GLY A 135 8.57 11.67 -31.21
N ARG A 136 9.40 11.02 -32.05
CA ARG A 136 9.14 9.64 -32.50
C ARG A 136 9.16 8.63 -31.35
N GLY A 137 10.05 8.83 -30.37
CA GLY A 137 10.10 8.01 -29.16
C GLY A 137 8.84 8.15 -28.31
N PHE A 138 8.40 9.39 -28.07
CA PHE A 138 7.15 9.68 -27.34
C PHE A 138 5.93 9.09 -28.04
N GLU A 139 5.81 9.25 -29.36
CA GLU A 139 4.69 8.70 -30.12
C GLU A 139 4.56 7.18 -29.93
N LYS A 140 5.68 6.45 -30.03
CA LYS A 140 5.67 4.99 -29.84
C LYS A 140 5.12 4.60 -28.46
N LEU A 141 5.60 5.26 -27.40
CA LEU A 141 5.18 4.94 -26.03
C LEU A 141 3.75 5.38 -25.73
N ILE A 142 3.32 6.55 -26.19
CA ILE A 142 1.96 7.04 -25.97
C ILE A 142 0.95 6.11 -26.68
N ARG A 143 1.26 5.65 -27.89
CA ARG A 143 0.43 4.64 -28.58
C ARG A 143 0.42 3.30 -27.86
N SER A 144 1.54 2.87 -27.29
CA SER A 144 1.61 1.66 -26.46
C SER A 144 0.72 1.78 -25.21
N ALA A 145 0.79 2.91 -24.52
CA ALA A 145 -0.06 3.20 -23.36
C ALA A 145 -1.55 3.15 -23.71
N ALA A 146 -1.95 3.74 -24.84
CA ALA A 146 -3.33 3.71 -25.29
C ALA A 146 -3.81 2.28 -25.63
N ARG A 147 -2.97 1.46 -26.27
CA ARG A 147 -3.26 0.04 -26.52
C ARG A 147 -3.45 -0.73 -25.23
N PHE A 148 -2.60 -0.52 -24.24
CA PHE A 148 -2.73 -1.13 -22.92
C PHE A 148 -4.00 -0.67 -22.19
N ALA A 149 -4.30 0.62 -22.20
CA ALA A 149 -5.53 1.17 -21.63
C ALA A 149 -6.80 0.59 -22.29
N GLY A 150 -6.71 0.26 -23.59
CA GLY A 150 -7.76 -0.46 -24.33
C GLY A 150 -7.75 -1.99 -24.17
N GLY A 151 -6.86 -2.56 -23.36
CA GLY A 151 -6.75 -4.01 -23.14
C GLY A 151 -6.09 -4.80 -24.27
N ALA A 152 -5.51 -4.13 -25.28
CA ALA A 152 -4.92 -4.79 -26.44
C ALA A 152 -3.50 -5.34 -26.20
N THR A 153 -2.86 -4.96 -25.09
CA THR A 153 -1.55 -5.47 -24.67
C THR A 153 -1.56 -5.76 -23.17
N PRO A 154 -0.76 -6.73 -22.68
CA PRO A 154 -0.70 -7.07 -21.25
C PRO A 154 0.20 -6.13 -20.44
N ARG A 155 0.96 -5.24 -21.09
CA ARG A 155 1.88 -4.29 -20.45
C ARG A 155 1.72 -2.88 -21.07
N PRO A 156 1.94 -1.81 -20.28
CA PRO A 156 1.80 -0.43 -20.75
C PRO A 156 2.83 -0.04 -21.80
N PHE A 157 4.07 -0.50 -21.65
CA PHE A 157 5.16 -0.17 -22.55
C PHE A 157 5.93 -1.42 -22.97
N ASP A 158 6.33 -1.44 -24.24
CA ASP A 158 7.25 -2.44 -24.76
C ASP A 158 8.65 -2.21 -24.16
N HIS A 159 9.00 -3.00 -23.14
CA HIS A 159 10.34 -3.08 -22.59
C HIS A 159 10.97 -4.41 -22.98
N LYS A 160 12.18 -4.38 -23.54
CA LYS A 160 12.94 -5.59 -23.86
C LYS A 160 13.98 -5.82 -22.77
N PRO A 161 13.72 -6.73 -21.81
CA PRO A 161 14.68 -7.04 -20.76
C PRO A 161 15.93 -7.70 -21.36
N SER A 162 17.08 -7.50 -20.72
CA SER A 162 18.27 -8.29 -21.01
C SER A 162 17.99 -9.75 -20.62
N PRO A 163 18.20 -10.72 -21.52
CA PRO A 163 17.96 -12.12 -21.19
C PRO A 163 18.92 -12.57 -20.08
N PRO A 164 18.46 -13.39 -19.11
CA PRO A 164 19.35 -13.94 -18.10
C PRO A 164 20.39 -14.86 -18.74
N THR A 165 21.56 -14.98 -18.11
CA THR A 165 22.55 -15.98 -18.51
C THR A 165 22.00 -17.39 -18.29
N PRO A 166 22.48 -18.42 -19.04
CA PRO A 166 22.02 -19.79 -18.86
C PRO A 166 22.14 -20.28 -17.40
N ALA A 167 23.20 -19.90 -16.70
CA ALA A 167 23.40 -20.23 -15.30
C ALA A 167 22.37 -19.59 -14.36
N ILE A 168 21.93 -18.35 -14.64
CA ILE A 168 20.83 -17.72 -13.88
C ILE A 168 19.52 -18.42 -14.19
N ALA A 169 19.25 -18.73 -15.46
CA ALA A 169 18.02 -19.40 -15.87
C ALA A 169 17.86 -20.79 -15.23
N GLU A 170 18.93 -21.59 -15.20
CA GLU A 170 18.96 -22.91 -14.54
C GLU A 170 18.73 -22.79 -13.03
N ARG A 171 19.43 -21.87 -12.35
CA ARG A 171 19.24 -21.62 -10.93
C ARG A 171 17.80 -21.24 -10.61
N VAL A 172 17.23 -20.30 -11.37
CA VAL A 172 15.85 -19.84 -11.18
C VAL A 172 14.86 -20.99 -11.41
N ALA A 173 15.11 -21.89 -12.37
CA ALA A 173 14.26 -23.07 -12.59
C ALA A 173 14.27 -24.01 -11.37
N GLY A 174 15.43 -24.22 -10.75
CA GLY A 174 15.54 -24.97 -9.49
C GLY A 174 14.75 -24.32 -8.36
N MET A 175 14.90 -23.00 -8.17
CA MET A 175 14.17 -22.24 -7.14
C MET A 175 12.64 -22.27 -7.36
N VAL A 176 12.18 -22.21 -8.61
CA VAL A 176 10.76 -22.35 -8.97
C VAL A 176 10.22 -23.71 -8.57
N THR A 177 10.99 -24.78 -8.79
CA THR A 177 10.60 -26.14 -8.41
C THR A 177 10.49 -26.25 -6.88
N THR A 178 11.51 -25.79 -6.15
CA THR A 178 11.49 -25.77 -4.67
C THR A 178 10.31 -24.99 -4.10
N LEU A 179 9.97 -23.84 -4.69
CA LEU A 179 8.84 -23.04 -4.26
C LEU A 179 7.51 -23.77 -4.47
N GLU A 180 7.34 -24.43 -5.61
CA GLU A 180 6.12 -25.18 -5.91
C GLU A 180 5.98 -26.39 -4.98
N ASP A 181 7.05 -27.15 -4.78
CA ASP A 181 7.08 -28.32 -3.90
C ASP A 181 6.81 -27.96 -2.42
N SER A 182 7.06 -26.70 -2.02
CA SER A 182 6.75 -26.22 -0.68
C SER A 182 5.24 -26.05 -0.40
N GLY A 183 4.40 -26.08 -1.44
CA GLY A 183 2.96 -25.79 -1.36
C GLY A 183 2.62 -24.30 -1.30
N ASN A 184 3.61 -23.40 -1.17
CA ASN A 184 3.40 -21.95 -1.20
C ASN A 184 3.46 -21.36 -2.62
N GLY A 185 3.78 -22.17 -3.63
CA GLY A 185 3.87 -21.74 -5.02
C GLY A 185 2.53 -21.44 -5.69
N HIS A 186 1.44 -22.10 -5.27
CA HIS A 186 0.07 -21.87 -5.76
C HIS A 186 -0.09 -21.95 -7.29
N GLY A 187 0.79 -22.65 -8.00
CA GLY A 187 0.87 -22.67 -9.47
C GLY A 187 1.39 -21.37 -10.10
N LEU A 188 1.86 -20.42 -9.29
CA LEU A 188 2.30 -19.07 -9.71
C LEU A 188 3.82 -18.91 -9.69
N SER A 189 4.58 -19.91 -9.21
CA SER A 189 6.04 -19.86 -9.07
C SER A 189 6.76 -19.44 -10.37
N ARG A 190 6.37 -20.05 -11.50
CA ARG A 190 6.95 -19.69 -12.81
C ARG A 190 6.59 -18.28 -13.24
N ARG A 191 5.34 -17.86 -13.03
CA ARG A 191 4.84 -16.52 -13.37
C ARG A 191 5.60 -15.45 -12.59
N LEU A 192 5.87 -15.67 -11.30
CA LEU A 192 6.70 -14.80 -10.49
C LEU A 192 8.12 -14.73 -11.05
N ALA A 193 8.77 -15.86 -11.29
CA ALA A 193 10.13 -15.88 -11.84
C ALA A 193 10.24 -15.12 -13.17
N ASP A 194 9.28 -15.32 -14.08
CA ASP A 194 9.21 -14.58 -15.35
C ASP A 194 9.02 -13.07 -15.12
N HIS A 195 8.20 -12.67 -14.15
CA HIS A 195 8.05 -11.27 -13.77
C HIS A 195 9.38 -10.69 -13.28
N LEU A 196 10.08 -11.35 -12.36
CA LEU A 196 11.37 -10.86 -11.83
C LEU A 196 12.43 -10.73 -12.94
N LEU A 197 12.46 -11.64 -13.89
CA LEU A 197 13.42 -11.63 -14.99
C LEU A 197 13.09 -10.62 -16.09
N THR A 198 11.80 -10.31 -16.32
CA THR A 198 11.37 -9.59 -17.54
C THR A 198 10.65 -8.28 -17.31
N ALA A 199 10.26 -7.95 -16.08
CA ALA A 199 9.62 -6.68 -15.77
C ALA A 199 10.62 -5.51 -15.87
N GLN A 200 10.07 -4.31 -16.01
CA GLN A 200 10.84 -3.08 -15.87
C GLN A 200 11.36 -2.99 -14.43
N GLU A 201 12.54 -2.43 -14.24
CA GLU A 201 13.14 -2.36 -12.90
C GLU A 201 12.32 -1.50 -11.94
N VAL A 202 11.59 -0.48 -12.43
CA VAL A 202 10.68 0.31 -11.58
C VAL A 202 9.59 -0.54 -10.90
N ASP A 203 9.22 -1.68 -11.49
CA ASP A 203 8.25 -2.61 -10.91
C ASP A 203 8.88 -3.56 -9.88
N LEU A 204 10.22 -3.64 -9.87
CA LEU A 204 11.00 -4.58 -9.07
C LEU A 204 11.74 -3.94 -7.91
N THR A 205 11.92 -2.61 -7.91
CA THR A 205 12.51 -1.88 -6.78
C THR A 205 11.70 -2.05 -5.51
N ARG A 206 10.37 -2.24 -5.64
CA ARG A 206 9.45 -2.46 -4.52
C ARG A 206 8.30 -3.34 -4.96
N VAL A 207 8.52 -4.65 -4.95
CA VAL A 207 7.49 -5.63 -5.30
C VAL A 207 6.46 -5.69 -4.17
N ARG A 208 5.24 -5.23 -4.47
CA ARG A 208 4.09 -5.27 -3.55
C ARG A 208 3.19 -6.45 -3.90
N PRO A 209 2.99 -7.43 -3.00
CA PRO A 209 2.21 -8.63 -3.31
C PRO A 209 0.73 -8.31 -3.58
N LEU A 210 0.14 -7.33 -2.89
CA LEU A 210 -1.26 -6.93 -3.12
C LEU A 210 -1.46 -6.28 -4.49
N ALA A 211 -0.50 -5.43 -4.93
CA ALA A 211 -0.51 -4.86 -6.27
C ALA A 211 -0.33 -5.96 -7.34
N LEU A 212 0.57 -6.91 -7.10
CA LEU A 212 0.75 -8.07 -7.99
C LEU A 212 -0.52 -8.90 -8.09
N ALA A 213 -1.17 -9.24 -6.97
CA ALA A 213 -2.42 -9.99 -6.92
C ALA A 213 -3.51 -9.33 -7.77
N ARG A 214 -3.71 -8.03 -7.57
CA ARG A 214 -4.65 -7.22 -8.36
C ARG A 214 -4.32 -7.26 -9.86
N SER A 215 -3.04 -7.08 -10.21
CA SER A 215 -2.60 -7.09 -11.61
C SER A 215 -2.73 -8.47 -12.27
N TRP A 216 -2.63 -9.54 -11.48
CA TRP A 216 -2.67 -10.91 -11.97
C TRP A 216 -4.08 -11.51 -11.96
N GLY A 217 -5.04 -10.86 -11.29
CA GLY A 217 -6.39 -11.38 -11.08
C GLY A 217 -6.42 -12.53 -10.07
N GLU A 218 -5.47 -12.58 -9.15
CA GLU A 218 -5.29 -13.67 -8.19
C GLU A 218 -5.74 -13.28 -6.78
N PRO A 219 -6.19 -14.25 -5.94
CA PRO A 219 -6.49 -13.99 -4.54
C PRO A 219 -5.28 -13.40 -3.79
N PRO A 220 -5.43 -12.30 -3.02
CA PRO A 220 -4.33 -11.66 -2.30
C PRO A 220 -3.50 -12.62 -1.44
N ARG A 221 -4.15 -13.50 -0.65
CA ARG A 221 -3.46 -14.48 0.19
C ARG A 221 -2.47 -15.33 -0.61
N LYS A 222 -2.88 -15.87 -1.76
CA LYS A 222 -2.02 -16.75 -2.58
C LYS A 222 -0.76 -16.04 -3.01
N VAL A 223 -0.87 -14.78 -3.43
CA VAL A 223 0.30 -14.00 -3.89
C VAL A 223 1.18 -13.56 -2.73
N VAL A 224 0.61 -13.26 -1.56
CA VAL A 224 1.39 -13.00 -0.34
C VAL A 224 2.18 -14.25 0.08
N GLU A 225 1.53 -15.41 0.18
CA GLU A 225 2.18 -16.68 0.50
C GLU A 225 3.25 -17.06 -0.55
N LEU A 226 2.97 -16.84 -1.84
CA LEU A 226 3.93 -17.01 -2.92
C LEU A 226 5.18 -16.15 -2.71
N CYS A 227 5.02 -14.86 -2.42
CA CYS A 227 6.16 -13.97 -2.19
C CYS A 227 6.96 -14.35 -0.93
N LEU A 228 6.29 -14.75 0.15
CA LEU A 228 6.93 -15.24 1.38
C LEU A 228 7.71 -16.54 1.14
N GLY A 229 7.10 -17.51 0.45
CA GLY A 229 7.77 -18.75 0.05
C GLY A 229 8.93 -18.50 -0.91
N ALA A 230 8.79 -17.55 -1.84
CA ALA A 230 9.83 -17.17 -2.78
C ALA A 230 11.07 -16.58 -2.10
N VAL A 231 10.92 -15.97 -0.92
CA VAL A 231 12.07 -15.60 -0.09
C VAL A 231 12.79 -16.84 0.42
N LYS A 232 12.06 -17.85 0.93
CA LYS A 232 12.66 -19.11 1.39
C LYS A 232 13.31 -19.90 0.25
N ALA A 233 12.75 -19.83 -0.95
CA ALA A 233 13.33 -20.43 -2.16
C ALA A 233 14.50 -19.61 -2.75
N GLY A 234 14.75 -18.39 -2.26
CA GLY A 234 15.86 -17.53 -2.71
C GLY A 234 15.58 -16.69 -3.96
N LEU A 235 14.33 -16.66 -4.45
CA LEU A 235 13.91 -15.80 -5.57
C LEU A 235 13.80 -14.33 -5.17
N LEU A 236 13.31 -14.09 -3.94
CA LEU A 236 13.07 -12.77 -3.38
C LEU A 236 13.88 -12.56 -2.09
N THR A 237 14.00 -11.31 -1.69
CA THR A 237 14.44 -10.90 -0.34
C THR A 237 13.36 -10.05 0.31
N LEU A 238 13.18 -10.20 1.63
CA LEU A 238 12.29 -9.35 2.42
C LEU A 238 12.85 -7.93 2.53
N ARG A 239 11.93 -6.98 2.63
CA ARG A 239 12.23 -5.57 2.83
C ARG A 239 11.13 -4.92 3.65
N TRP A 240 11.48 -4.37 4.80
CA TRP A 240 10.59 -3.56 5.63
C TRP A 240 10.79 -2.09 5.33
N ASP A 241 9.74 -1.43 4.87
CA ASP A 241 9.73 -0.01 4.54
C ASP A 241 8.96 0.80 5.59
N LEU A 242 9.58 1.87 6.11
CA LEU A 242 8.91 2.88 6.93
C LEU A 242 8.53 4.08 6.05
N LEU A 243 7.22 4.22 5.81
CA LEU A 243 6.64 5.15 4.85
C LEU A 243 6.34 6.50 5.47
N CYS A 244 6.65 7.58 4.73
CA CYS A 244 6.22 8.92 5.13
C CYS A 244 4.68 9.03 5.08
N PRO A 245 4.01 9.57 6.11
CA PRO A 245 2.55 9.73 6.11
C PRO A 245 2.01 10.75 5.09
N ARG A 246 2.88 11.59 4.52
CA ARG A 246 2.52 12.57 3.47
C ARG A 246 2.75 12.01 2.07
N CYS A 247 4.01 11.74 1.69
CA CYS A 247 4.31 11.26 0.33
C CYS A 247 4.19 9.75 0.13
N ARG A 248 4.06 8.95 1.21
CA ARG A 248 3.95 7.48 1.18
C ARG A 248 5.17 6.75 0.58
N GLY A 249 6.26 7.48 0.36
CA GLY A 249 7.55 6.94 -0.02
C GLY A 249 8.27 6.34 1.18
N ALA A 250 9.03 5.27 0.94
CA ALA A 250 9.89 4.66 1.96
C ALA A 250 11.07 5.58 2.28
N LYS A 251 11.24 5.96 3.55
CA LYS A 251 12.35 6.84 3.99
C LYS A 251 13.33 6.15 4.93
N ALA A 252 12.92 5.04 5.53
CA ALA A 252 13.84 4.10 6.15
C ALA A 252 13.48 2.68 5.71
N VAL A 253 14.49 1.83 5.64
CA VAL A 253 14.40 0.48 5.10
C VAL A 253 15.21 -0.45 5.98
N ALA A 254 14.69 -1.64 6.26
CA ALA A 254 15.41 -2.68 6.98
C ALA A 254 15.15 -4.07 6.36
N SER A 255 16.08 -4.99 6.52
CA SER A 255 15.92 -6.39 6.08
C SER A 255 15.06 -7.21 7.04
N THR A 256 14.96 -6.78 8.30
CA THR A 256 14.26 -7.46 9.39
C THR A 256 13.53 -6.43 10.25
N LEU A 257 12.44 -6.83 10.90
CA LEU A 257 11.55 -5.94 11.64
C LEU A 257 12.24 -5.31 12.87
N ASP A 258 13.09 -6.08 13.55
CA ASP A 258 13.92 -5.59 14.66
C ASP A 258 14.91 -4.52 14.21
N ARG A 259 15.33 -4.47 12.94
CA ARG A 259 16.27 -3.45 12.46
C ARG A 259 15.60 -2.15 12.01
N LEU A 260 14.28 -2.14 11.87
CA LEU A 260 13.54 -0.95 11.46
C LEU A 260 13.58 0.13 12.58
N PRO A 261 13.87 1.40 12.26
CA PRO A 261 13.93 2.45 13.27
C PRO A 261 12.54 2.78 13.85
N ARG A 262 12.51 3.35 15.07
CA ARG A 262 11.27 3.77 15.77
C ARG A 262 10.58 4.98 15.11
N GLY A 263 11.31 5.72 14.28
CA GLY A 263 10.82 6.86 13.51
C GLY A 263 11.79 7.21 12.39
N ALA A 264 11.38 8.12 11.52
CA ALA A 264 12.21 8.61 10.42
C ALA A 264 11.90 10.09 10.14
N HIS A 265 12.88 10.76 9.54
CA HIS A 265 12.68 12.07 8.92
C HIS A 265 12.43 11.89 7.42
N CYS A 266 11.39 12.52 6.89
CA CYS A 266 11.16 12.60 5.45
C CYS A 266 11.77 13.90 4.91
N PRO A 267 12.91 13.86 4.18
CA PRO A 267 13.49 15.07 3.61
C PRO A 267 12.51 15.72 2.64
N SER A 268 11.87 14.95 1.75
CA SER A 268 10.97 15.48 0.70
C SER A 268 9.73 16.22 1.22
N CYS A 269 9.23 15.85 2.40
CA CYS A 269 8.06 16.47 3.03
C CYS A 269 8.42 17.31 4.26
N ASN A 270 9.69 17.32 4.63
CA ASN A 270 10.25 17.97 5.81
C ASN A 270 9.43 17.71 7.10
N ILE A 271 9.22 16.42 7.43
CA ILE A 271 8.53 16.01 8.65
C ILE A 271 9.24 14.86 9.34
N ASP A 272 9.19 14.87 10.67
CA ASP A 272 9.49 13.72 11.51
C ASP A 272 8.22 12.93 11.79
N TYR A 273 8.34 11.61 11.83
CA TYR A 273 7.19 10.74 12.11
C TYR A 273 7.63 9.44 12.76
N GLY A 274 6.75 8.91 13.60
CA GLY A 274 6.93 7.62 14.28
C GLY A 274 6.48 6.44 13.43
N ARG A 275 6.79 5.26 13.93
CA ARG A 275 6.37 3.97 13.37
C ARG A 275 4.94 3.62 13.81
N ASP A 276 4.10 3.25 12.85
CA ASP A 276 2.73 2.76 13.04
C ASP A 276 2.53 1.49 12.19
N PHE A 277 2.37 0.34 12.86
CA PHE A 277 2.30 -0.97 12.20
C PHE A 277 1.03 -1.16 11.37
N ALA A 278 -0.05 -0.45 11.68
CA ALA A 278 -1.31 -0.54 10.96
C ALA A 278 -1.35 0.38 9.74
N ARG A 279 -0.41 1.33 9.64
CA ARG A 279 -0.37 2.30 8.56
C ARG A 279 0.96 2.29 7.83
N ASN A 280 2.01 2.79 8.45
CA ASN A 280 3.21 3.21 7.74
C ASN A 280 4.40 2.24 7.76
N VAL A 281 4.24 1.06 8.33
CA VAL A 281 5.20 -0.03 8.16
C VAL A 281 4.67 -1.01 7.13
N GLU A 282 5.36 -1.12 6.01
CA GLU A 282 4.98 -2.00 4.91
C GLU A 282 6.04 -3.08 4.70
N LEU A 283 5.60 -4.32 4.46
CA LEU A 283 6.44 -5.37 3.93
C LEU A 283 6.41 -5.37 2.40
N THR A 284 7.59 -5.29 1.80
CA THR A 284 7.81 -5.43 0.37
C THR A 284 8.89 -6.44 0.07
N PHE A 285 9.05 -6.74 -1.22
CA PHE A 285 10.02 -7.69 -1.70
C PHE A 285 10.88 -7.07 -2.80
N GLN A 286 12.09 -7.61 -2.95
CA GLN A 286 12.98 -7.31 -4.06
C GLN A 286 13.51 -8.62 -4.65
N PRO A 287 13.86 -8.68 -5.95
CA PRO A 287 14.59 -9.80 -6.49
C PRO A 287 15.89 -10.03 -5.71
N SER A 288 16.17 -11.29 -5.39
CA SER A 288 17.50 -11.67 -4.89
C SER A 288 18.56 -11.28 -5.92
N THR A 289 19.72 -10.79 -5.46
CA THR A 289 20.84 -10.44 -6.35
C THR A 289 21.36 -11.64 -7.16
N THR A 290 21.07 -12.87 -6.71
CA THR A 290 21.38 -14.12 -7.43
C THR A 290 20.43 -14.40 -8.61
N VAL A 291 19.28 -13.71 -8.65
CA VAL A 291 18.26 -13.74 -9.71
C VAL A 291 18.43 -12.54 -10.64
N ARG A 292 18.44 -11.33 -10.07
CA ARG A 292 18.57 -10.08 -10.82
C ARG A 292 19.11 -8.96 -9.94
N THR A 293 20.18 -8.31 -10.40
CA THR A 293 20.67 -7.05 -9.81
C THR A 293 19.87 -5.89 -10.39
N LEU A 294 19.39 -4.99 -9.54
CA LEU A 294 18.72 -3.76 -9.94
C LEU A 294 19.70 -2.60 -9.96
N SER A 295 19.50 -1.66 -10.87
CA SER A 295 20.31 -0.44 -10.96
C SER A 295 19.95 0.54 -9.83
N GLU A 296 20.92 1.33 -9.37
CA GLU A 296 20.70 2.40 -8.40
C GLU A 296 20.23 3.71 -9.05
N GLY A 297 19.65 4.59 -8.23
CA GLY A 297 19.17 5.92 -8.65
C GLY A 297 17.71 5.92 -9.12
N GLU A 298 17.25 7.10 -9.50
CA GLU A 298 15.85 7.39 -9.80
C GLU A 298 15.63 7.70 -11.28
N TYR A 299 14.45 7.35 -11.81
CA TYR A 299 14.00 7.80 -13.14
C TYR A 299 13.18 9.10 -13.08
N CYS A 300 12.52 9.36 -11.95
CA CYS A 300 11.75 10.57 -11.72
C CYS A 300 11.62 10.83 -10.22
N LEU A 301 11.76 12.10 -9.83
CA LEU A 301 11.56 12.54 -8.45
C LEU A 301 10.16 13.14 -8.30
N ALA A 302 9.35 12.59 -7.40
CA ALA A 302 8.05 13.16 -6.99
C ALA A 302 7.07 13.46 -8.15
N GLY A 303 7.01 12.58 -9.15
CA GLY A 303 6.03 12.66 -10.24
C GLY A 303 4.64 12.15 -9.82
N PRO A 304 3.58 12.40 -10.60
CA PRO A 304 2.20 12.11 -10.19
C PRO A 304 1.96 10.66 -9.76
N MET A 305 2.51 9.66 -10.48
CA MET A 305 2.32 8.25 -10.11
C MET A 305 3.34 7.73 -9.07
N THR A 306 4.30 8.56 -8.65
CA THR A 306 5.06 8.27 -7.42
C THR A 306 4.26 8.61 -6.16
N THR A 307 3.28 9.51 -6.29
CA THR A 307 2.33 9.92 -5.24
C THR A 307 0.90 9.92 -5.80
N PRO A 308 0.36 8.75 -6.20
CA PRO A 308 -0.89 8.66 -6.95
C PRO A 308 -2.13 9.13 -6.16
N HIS A 309 -1.99 9.30 -4.85
CA HIS A 309 -3.02 9.87 -3.97
C HIS A 309 -3.11 11.39 -4.02
N VAL A 310 -2.15 12.07 -4.64
CA VAL A 310 -2.17 13.53 -4.80
C VAL A 310 -2.87 13.87 -6.11
N HIS A 311 -4.01 14.54 -6.01
CA HIS A 311 -4.87 14.88 -7.16
C HIS A 311 -4.47 16.21 -7.79
N VAL A 312 -4.07 17.19 -6.98
CA VAL A 312 -3.66 18.52 -7.44
C VAL A 312 -2.38 18.91 -6.74
N GLN A 313 -1.41 19.42 -7.51
CA GLN A 313 -0.24 20.11 -6.99
C GLN A 313 0.07 21.30 -7.88
N GLN A 314 0.00 22.52 -7.34
CA GLN A 314 0.21 23.76 -8.10
C GLN A 314 1.06 24.73 -7.31
N THR A 315 2.08 25.31 -7.94
CA THR A 315 2.85 26.41 -7.36
C THR A 315 2.20 27.73 -7.75
N LEU A 316 1.79 28.49 -6.74
CA LEU A 316 1.22 29.84 -6.86
C LEU A 316 2.28 30.87 -6.49
N GLY A 317 2.33 31.96 -7.25
CA GLY A 317 3.10 33.15 -6.90
C GLY A 317 2.52 33.88 -5.67
N PRO A 318 3.23 34.88 -5.15
CA PRO A 318 2.76 35.70 -4.03
C PRO A 318 1.41 36.36 -4.36
N SER A 319 0.45 36.29 -3.43
CA SER A 319 -0.89 36.88 -3.59
C SER A 319 -1.65 36.38 -4.85
N GLU A 320 -1.24 35.27 -5.45
CA GLU A 320 -1.89 34.72 -6.64
C GLU A 320 -3.18 33.99 -6.25
N VAL A 321 -4.24 34.22 -7.03
CA VAL A 321 -5.44 33.39 -7.07
C VAL A 321 -5.46 32.67 -8.42
N ARG A 322 -5.60 31.35 -8.38
CA ARG A 322 -5.63 30.50 -9.58
C ARG A 322 -6.89 29.66 -9.61
N THR A 323 -7.57 29.68 -10.75
CA THR A 323 -8.68 28.79 -11.06
C THR A 323 -8.19 27.60 -11.87
N LEU A 324 -8.63 26.40 -11.49
CA LEU A 324 -8.35 25.14 -12.18
C LEU A 324 -9.68 24.50 -12.59
N GLU A 325 -9.68 23.83 -13.72
CA GLU A 325 -10.79 22.99 -14.12
C GLU A 325 -10.73 21.64 -13.39
N GLY A 326 -11.87 20.98 -13.23
CA GLY A 326 -12.01 19.68 -12.58
C GLY A 326 -12.07 19.75 -11.05
N VAL A 327 -12.48 18.64 -10.44
CA VAL A 327 -12.54 18.45 -8.98
C VAL A 327 -11.93 17.10 -8.60
N PRO A 328 -11.36 16.95 -7.39
CA PRO A 328 -10.87 15.66 -6.91
C PRO A 328 -12.03 14.65 -6.75
N PRO A 329 -11.72 13.34 -6.73
CA PRO A 329 -12.73 12.32 -6.44
C PRO A 329 -13.31 12.50 -5.03
N PRO A 330 -14.56 12.05 -4.79
CA PRO A 330 -15.17 12.08 -3.46
C PRO A 330 -14.36 11.23 -2.48
N GLY A 331 -14.39 11.63 -1.20
CA GLY A 331 -13.71 10.94 -0.12
C GLY A 331 -12.99 11.89 0.85
N PRO A 332 -12.23 11.32 1.79
CA PRO A 332 -11.49 12.09 2.77
C PRO A 332 -10.24 12.71 2.11
N LEU A 333 -10.23 14.03 2.02
CA LEU A 333 -9.15 14.82 1.44
C LEU A 333 -8.34 15.54 2.50
N ARG A 334 -7.08 15.82 2.17
CA ARG A 334 -6.18 16.70 2.88
C ARG A 334 -5.68 17.79 1.93
N LEU A 335 -5.73 19.01 2.42
CA LEU A 335 -5.27 20.21 1.75
C LEU A 335 -4.10 20.77 2.53
N ARG A 336 -2.96 20.95 1.88
CA ARG A 336 -1.72 21.39 2.52
C ARG A 336 -0.82 22.12 1.54
N THR A 337 0.27 22.66 2.03
CA THR A 337 1.41 23.06 1.20
C THR A 337 2.43 21.92 1.06
N LEU A 338 3.28 21.98 0.03
CA LEU A 338 4.45 21.11 -0.07
C LEU A 338 5.54 21.56 0.91
N GLU A 339 5.60 22.87 1.11
CA GLU A 339 6.39 23.54 2.13
C GLU A 339 5.89 23.17 3.54
N PRO A 340 6.72 23.34 4.59
CA PRO A 340 6.26 23.20 5.97
C PRO A 340 5.12 24.18 6.26
N GLY A 341 4.13 23.72 7.01
CA GLY A 341 2.91 24.49 7.27
C GLY A 341 1.77 23.61 7.75
N GLY A 342 0.63 24.25 7.97
CA GLY A 342 -0.62 23.62 8.37
C GLY A 342 -1.29 22.82 7.25
N SER A 343 -2.35 22.13 7.63
CA SER A 343 -3.20 21.39 6.71
C SER A 343 -4.65 21.48 7.17
N ALA A 344 -5.57 21.44 6.22
CA ALA A 344 -6.99 21.25 6.46
C ALA A 344 -7.41 19.86 5.96
N ASP A 345 -8.31 19.22 6.68
CA ASP A 345 -8.95 17.97 6.26
C ASP A 345 -10.39 18.28 5.81
N LEU A 346 -10.85 17.61 4.75
CA LEU A 346 -12.17 17.81 4.15
C LEU A 346 -12.76 16.46 3.77
N ASP A 347 -13.98 16.14 4.22
CA ASP A 347 -14.73 14.99 3.71
C ASP A 347 -15.59 15.44 2.53
N TRP A 348 -15.10 15.19 1.31
CA TRP A 348 -15.70 15.69 0.08
C TRP A 348 -16.76 14.71 -0.44
N SER A 349 -18.01 15.16 -0.54
CA SER A 349 -19.14 14.34 -1.02
C SER A 349 -19.09 14.06 -2.52
N GLY A 350 -18.40 14.90 -3.30
CA GLY A 350 -18.42 14.85 -4.77
C GLY A 350 -19.58 15.62 -5.40
N GLU A 351 -20.43 16.28 -4.61
CA GLU A 351 -21.55 17.06 -5.13
C GLU A 351 -21.06 18.26 -5.94
N THR A 352 -21.43 18.31 -7.23
CA THR A 352 -20.97 19.36 -8.14
C THR A 352 -21.75 20.66 -7.99
N ASP A 353 -22.99 20.61 -7.51
CA ASP A 353 -23.90 21.75 -7.47
C ASP A 353 -23.46 22.82 -6.46
N GLY A 354 -22.83 22.41 -5.36
CA GLY A 354 -22.26 23.29 -4.35
C GLY A 354 -20.85 23.80 -4.67
N GLY A 355 -20.15 23.22 -5.65
CA GLY A 355 -18.77 23.57 -5.98
C GLY A 355 -17.73 23.08 -4.97
N PHE A 356 -16.47 23.02 -5.38
CA PHE A 356 -15.37 22.67 -4.46
C PHE A 356 -14.97 23.90 -3.64
N PRO A 357 -14.75 23.78 -2.31
CA PRO A 357 -14.38 24.93 -1.47
C PRO A 357 -13.08 25.58 -1.94
N LEU A 358 -13.01 26.92 -1.90
CA LEU A 358 -11.76 27.66 -2.08
C LEU A 358 -10.72 27.12 -1.09
N VAL A 359 -9.51 26.88 -1.59
CA VAL A 359 -8.35 26.49 -0.78
C VAL A 359 -7.41 27.68 -0.68
N ALA A 360 -7.36 28.31 0.49
CA ALA A 360 -6.52 29.47 0.72
C ALA A 360 -5.47 29.19 1.81
N THR A 361 -4.25 29.67 1.61
CA THR A 361 -3.17 29.50 2.60
C THR A 361 -2.24 30.69 2.64
N ASP A 362 -1.75 31.03 3.83
CA ASP A 362 -0.69 32.01 4.08
C ASP A 362 0.68 31.35 4.33
N GLY A 363 0.76 30.02 4.19
CA GLY A 363 1.95 29.21 4.47
C GLY A 363 1.91 28.53 5.84
N GLU A 364 1.23 29.12 6.82
CA GLU A 364 1.09 28.53 8.16
C GLU A 364 -0.23 27.79 8.33
N VAL A 365 -1.31 28.34 7.80
CA VAL A 365 -2.66 27.77 7.91
C VAL A 365 -3.22 27.52 6.52
N VAL A 366 -3.99 26.44 6.39
CA VAL A 366 -4.85 26.19 5.22
C VAL A 366 -6.28 26.37 5.66
N THR A 367 -7.02 27.20 4.93
CA THR A 367 -8.42 27.55 5.20
C THR A 367 -9.29 27.17 4.01
N LEU A 368 -10.50 26.72 4.32
CA LEU A 368 -11.55 26.48 3.34
C LEU A 368 -12.46 27.71 3.31
N GLY A 369 -12.73 28.23 2.11
CA GLY A 369 -13.56 29.41 1.89
C GLY A 369 -14.81 29.11 1.08
N GLU A 370 -15.44 30.18 0.58
CA GLU A 370 -16.60 30.08 -0.30
C GLU A 370 -16.33 29.16 -1.51
N PRO A 371 -17.27 28.28 -1.86
CA PRO A 371 -17.07 27.37 -2.99
C PRO A 371 -16.87 28.07 -4.32
N ALA A 372 -16.02 27.47 -5.16
CA ALA A 372 -15.87 27.85 -6.56
C ALA A 372 -17.12 27.46 -7.37
N SER A 373 -17.24 27.94 -8.61
CA SER A 373 -18.29 27.45 -9.50
C SER A 373 -18.19 25.93 -9.73
N PRO A 374 -19.31 25.24 -9.99
CA PRO A 374 -19.33 23.80 -10.26
C PRO A 374 -18.25 23.36 -11.25
N GLY A 375 -17.52 22.31 -10.88
CA GLY A 375 -16.45 21.74 -11.70
C GLY A 375 -15.14 22.53 -11.72
N LEU A 376 -14.99 23.56 -10.87
CA LEU A 376 -13.75 24.33 -10.72
C LEU A 376 -13.16 24.17 -9.31
N ILE A 377 -11.85 24.36 -9.21
CA ILE A 377 -11.12 24.55 -7.96
C ILE A 377 -10.53 25.95 -7.97
N LEU A 378 -10.69 26.68 -6.86
CA LEU A 378 -10.00 27.95 -6.63
C LEU A 378 -8.90 27.74 -5.59
N LEU A 379 -7.68 28.17 -5.92
CA LEU A 379 -6.53 28.16 -5.04
C LEU A 379 -6.07 29.60 -4.80
N GLU A 380 -5.76 29.95 -3.56
CA GLU A 380 -5.27 31.28 -3.18
C GLU A 380 -4.01 31.15 -2.32
N ASN A 381 -2.95 31.83 -2.74
CA ASN A 381 -1.76 32.04 -1.93
C ASN A 381 -1.80 33.44 -1.32
N ARG A 382 -1.99 33.53 0.00
CA ARG A 382 -1.99 34.78 0.77
C ARG A 382 -0.61 35.19 1.26
N ALA A 383 0.40 34.34 1.09
CA ALA A 383 1.78 34.66 1.45
C ALA A 383 2.41 35.66 0.47
N ASN A 384 3.47 36.31 0.93
CA ASN A 384 4.31 37.21 0.12
C ASN A 384 5.42 36.47 -0.66
N HIS A 385 5.45 35.15 -0.60
CA HIS A 385 6.37 34.29 -1.34
C HIS A 385 5.60 33.17 -2.05
N PRO A 386 6.19 32.49 -3.04
CA PRO A 386 5.54 31.36 -3.69
C PRO A 386 5.25 30.21 -2.72
N LEU A 387 4.11 29.54 -2.92
CA LEU A 387 3.70 28.35 -2.19
C LEU A 387 3.18 27.29 -3.16
N THR A 388 3.41 26.02 -2.83
CA THR A 388 2.93 24.88 -3.62
C THR A 388 1.76 24.22 -2.91
N VAL A 389 0.54 24.51 -3.35
CA VAL A 389 -0.69 23.93 -2.79
C VAL A 389 -0.88 22.51 -3.30
N VAL A 390 -1.26 21.60 -2.39
CA VAL A 390 -1.48 20.18 -2.62
C VAL A 390 -2.86 19.78 -2.12
N ILE A 391 -3.62 19.07 -2.96
CA ILE A 391 -4.87 18.39 -2.60
C ILE A 391 -4.67 16.89 -2.79
N GLU A 392 -4.79 16.11 -1.72
CA GLU A 392 -4.49 14.68 -1.71
C GLU A 392 -5.55 13.88 -0.94
N SER A 393 -5.75 12.62 -1.31
CA SER A 393 -6.56 11.70 -0.50
C SER A 393 -5.84 11.35 0.80
N ARG A 394 -6.62 11.22 1.88
CA ARG A 394 -6.17 10.71 3.19
C ARG A 394 -6.18 9.18 3.25
N ASP A 395 -6.87 8.51 2.34
CA ASP A 395 -6.96 7.04 2.31
C ASP A 395 -5.57 6.46 2.14
N TRP A 396 -5.19 5.51 2.99
CA TRP A 396 -3.84 4.96 2.96
C TRP A 396 -3.54 4.15 1.68
N VAL A 397 -2.29 3.73 1.49
CA VAL A 397 -1.90 2.94 0.31
C VAL A 397 -2.69 1.63 0.29
N ALA A 398 -3.63 1.51 -0.66
CA ALA A 398 -4.49 0.33 -0.79
C ALA A 398 -3.70 -0.98 -1.01
N ASP A 399 -2.53 -0.92 -1.65
CA ASP A 399 -1.66 -2.07 -1.92
C ASP A 399 -0.52 -2.25 -0.90
N ALA A 400 -0.55 -1.54 0.23
CA ALA A 400 0.43 -1.75 1.30
C ALA A 400 0.09 -3.02 2.08
N LEU A 401 0.96 -4.03 2.03
CA LEU A 401 0.92 -5.12 2.98
C LEU A 401 1.54 -4.62 4.29
N THR A 402 0.69 -4.16 5.21
CA THR A 402 1.15 -3.56 6.46
C THR A 402 1.75 -4.60 7.41
N ALA A 403 2.62 -4.17 8.34
CA ALA A 403 3.14 -5.02 9.40
C ALA A 403 2.01 -5.68 10.21
N HIS A 404 0.95 -4.93 10.52
CA HIS A 404 -0.24 -5.44 11.19
C HIS A 404 -0.89 -6.61 10.43
N GLN A 405 -1.08 -6.47 9.11
CA GLN A 405 -1.64 -7.55 8.28
C GLN A 405 -0.70 -8.75 8.21
N VAL A 406 0.58 -8.55 7.90
CA VAL A 406 1.46 -9.71 7.64
C VAL A 406 1.78 -10.49 8.92
N THR A 407 1.91 -9.83 10.07
CA THR A 407 2.20 -10.50 11.36
C THR A 407 1.00 -11.27 11.93
N THR A 408 -0.20 -11.05 11.38
CA THR A 408 -1.41 -11.83 11.67
C THR A 408 -1.64 -12.97 10.66
N LEU A 409 -0.78 -13.13 9.65
CA LEU A 409 -0.86 -14.26 8.70
C LEU A 409 -0.09 -15.49 9.20
N GLN A 410 -0.74 -16.65 9.14
CA GLN A 410 -0.13 -17.92 9.56
C GLN A 410 1.17 -18.21 8.79
N ALA A 411 1.15 -18.04 7.47
CA ALA A 411 2.31 -18.31 6.61
C ALA A 411 3.53 -17.47 6.99
N PHE A 412 3.34 -16.21 7.38
CA PHE A 412 4.43 -15.36 7.86
C PHE A 412 4.98 -15.86 9.19
N ARG A 413 4.12 -16.22 10.13
CA ARG A 413 4.52 -16.76 11.45
C ARG A 413 5.28 -18.08 11.33
N ASP A 414 4.89 -18.94 10.39
CA ASP A 414 5.54 -20.23 10.17
C ASP A 414 6.92 -20.07 9.52
N MET A 415 7.03 -19.21 8.50
CA MET A 415 8.27 -19.05 7.75
C MET A 415 9.24 -18.05 8.41
N PHE A 416 8.74 -17.05 9.12
CA PHE A 416 9.52 -15.93 9.62
C PHE A 416 9.30 -15.71 11.11
N SER A 417 9.32 -16.80 11.89
CA SER A 417 9.20 -16.73 13.35
C SER A 417 10.25 -15.86 14.03
N ASP A 418 11.42 -15.71 13.39
CA ASP A 418 12.54 -14.90 13.86
C ASP A 418 12.35 -13.39 13.58
N GLU A 419 11.32 -12.99 12.84
CA GLU A 419 10.94 -11.58 12.66
C GLU A 419 10.29 -11.06 13.95
N VAL A 420 11.15 -10.72 14.90
CA VAL A 420 10.78 -10.25 16.24
C VAL A 420 10.94 -8.74 16.35
N LEU A 421 10.31 -8.16 17.37
CA LEU A 421 10.60 -6.78 17.80
C LEU A 421 11.86 -6.75 18.67
N ARG A 422 12.58 -5.62 18.68
CA ARG A 422 13.70 -5.41 19.61
C ARG A 422 13.21 -5.59 21.06
N PRO A 423 14.03 -6.14 21.97
CA PRO A 423 13.69 -6.14 23.39
C PRO A 423 13.39 -4.71 23.89
N GLY A 424 12.23 -4.52 24.51
CA GLY A 424 11.75 -3.21 24.97
C GLY A 424 11.15 -2.31 23.86
N ASP A 425 11.03 -2.79 22.63
CA ASP A 425 10.10 -2.20 21.66
C ASP A 425 8.69 -2.74 21.93
N GLU A 426 7.86 -1.91 22.54
CA GLU A 426 6.42 -2.11 22.54
C GLU A 426 5.84 -1.27 21.40
N VAL A 427 5.13 -1.93 20.49
CA VAL A 427 4.52 -1.23 19.36
C VAL A 427 3.03 -1.40 19.45
N ALA A 428 2.33 -0.26 19.51
CA ALA A 428 0.90 -0.23 19.28
C ALA A 428 0.66 -0.75 17.86
N ILE A 429 0.08 -1.93 17.79
CA ILE A 429 -0.58 -2.39 16.58
C ILE A 429 -1.96 -1.75 16.59
N GLY A 430 -2.50 -1.47 15.40
CA GLY A 430 -3.90 -1.05 15.27
C GLY A 430 -4.87 -2.07 15.87
N THR A 431 -6.14 -1.94 15.50
CA THR A 431 -7.18 -2.86 15.98
C THR A 431 -6.88 -4.30 15.50
N VAL A 432 -6.66 -5.23 16.43
CA VAL A 432 -6.54 -6.67 16.15
C VAL A 432 -7.78 -7.35 16.71
N THR A 433 -8.35 -8.28 15.95
CA THR A 433 -9.42 -9.16 16.45
C THR A 433 -8.81 -10.42 17.01
N LEU A 434 -9.02 -10.66 18.30
CA LEU A 434 -8.55 -11.84 19.00
C LEU A 434 -9.70 -12.81 19.21
N MET A 435 -9.46 -14.07 18.89
CA MET A 435 -10.36 -15.18 19.14
C MET A 435 -9.71 -16.13 20.13
N PHE A 436 -10.43 -16.45 21.19
CA PHE A 436 -10.10 -17.52 22.10
C PHE A 436 -11.07 -18.67 21.90
N THR A 437 -10.54 -19.88 21.85
CA THR A 437 -11.33 -21.10 21.82
C THR A 437 -10.92 -22.01 22.98
N ASP A 438 -11.86 -22.77 23.52
CA ASP A 438 -11.61 -23.80 24.53
C ASP A 438 -12.49 -25.02 24.28
N LEU A 439 -12.05 -26.19 24.74
CA LEU A 439 -12.80 -27.43 24.60
C LEU A 439 -13.62 -27.70 25.86
N LYS A 440 -14.95 -27.66 25.75
CA LYS A 440 -15.85 -27.90 26.89
C LYS A 440 -15.65 -29.34 27.40
N GLY A 441 -15.26 -29.47 28.67
CA GLY A 441 -15.21 -30.75 29.36
C GLY A 441 -14.05 -31.67 28.93
N SER A 442 -12.95 -31.11 28.40
CA SER A 442 -11.76 -31.86 27.98
C SER A 442 -11.24 -32.84 29.03
N THR A 443 -11.17 -32.44 30.30
CA THR A 443 -10.74 -33.32 31.40
C THR A 443 -11.61 -34.57 31.53
N ALA A 444 -12.93 -34.45 31.33
CA ALA A 444 -13.85 -35.58 31.37
C ALA A 444 -13.73 -36.47 30.12
N LEU A 445 -13.39 -35.89 28.98
CA LEU A 445 -13.10 -36.62 27.74
C LEU A 445 -11.90 -37.58 27.93
N TYR A 446 -10.78 -37.09 28.49
CA TYR A 446 -9.60 -37.91 28.79
C TYR A 446 -9.93 -39.13 29.64
N GLY A 447 -10.79 -38.95 30.66
CA GLY A 447 -11.23 -40.05 31.52
C GLY A 447 -12.17 -41.07 30.85
N LYS A 448 -12.90 -40.68 29.79
CA LYS A 448 -13.92 -41.52 29.14
C LYS A 448 -13.37 -42.37 27.99
N VAL A 449 -12.51 -41.80 27.15
CA VAL A 449 -11.99 -42.46 25.94
C VAL A 449 -10.51 -42.87 26.05
N GLY A 450 -9.86 -42.51 27.16
CA GLY A 450 -8.44 -42.76 27.40
C GLY A 450 -7.52 -41.75 26.71
N ASP A 451 -6.34 -41.55 27.29
CA ASP A 451 -5.44 -40.44 26.93
C ASP A 451 -5.02 -40.44 25.45
N ALA A 452 -4.73 -41.60 24.87
CA ALA A 452 -4.27 -41.69 23.48
C ALA A 452 -5.37 -41.33 22.47
N SER A 453 -6.61 -41.80 22.69
CA SER A 453 -7.74 -41.52 21.80
C SER A 453 -8.19 -40.06 21.95
N ALA A 454 -8.27 -39.56 23.18
CA ALA A 454 -8.58 -38.16 23.45
C ALA A 454 -7.56 -37.22 22.81
N TYR A 455 -6.27 -37.53 22.93
CA TYR A 455 -5.21 -36.74 22.30
C TYR A 455 -5.32 -36.72 20.78
N HIS A 456 -5.63 -37.86 20.13
CA HIS A 456 -5.81 -37.91 18.69
C HIS A 456 -6.99 -37.04 18.23
N MET A 457 -8.15 -37.16 18.89
CA MET A 457 -9.34 -36.34 18.61
C MET A 457 -9.07 -34.85 18.79
N VAL A 458 -8.39 -34.46 19.87
CA VAL A 458 -8.02 -33.06 20.14
C VAL A 458 -7.06 -32.53 19.07
N ARG A 459 -6.10 -33.35 18.62
CA ARG A 459 -5.14 -32.95 17.58
C ARG A 459 -5.79 -32.77 16.22
N GLU A 460 -6.68 -33.66 15.81
CA GLU A 460 -7.45 -33.51 14.56
C GLU A 460 -8.33 -32.27 14.62
N HIS A 461 -8.99 -32.06 15.76
CA HIS A 461 -9.78 -30.86 16.00
C HIS A 461 -8.94 -29.57 15.87
N PHE A 462 -7.75 -29.53 16.45
CA PHE A 462 -6.84 -28.40 16.29
C PHE A 462 -6.39 -28.18 14.85
N ALA A 463 -6.23 -29.26 14.07
CA ALA A 463 -5.89 -29.14 12.65
C ALA A 463 -7.04 -28.49 11.86
N ASP A 464 -8.28 -28.87 12.12
CA ASP A 464 -9.47 -28.26 11.49
C ASP A 464 -9.64 -26.79 11.90
N LEU A 465 -9.42 -26.48 13.18
CA LEU A 465 -9.45 -25.11 13.68
C LEU A 465 -8.37 -24.26 13.02
N ALA A 466 -7.12 -24.73 13.01
CA ALA A 466 -6.00 -24.03 12.40
C ALA A 466 -6.23 -23.81 10.89
N LYS A 467 -6.83 -24.80 10.21
CA LYS A 467 -7.24 -24.68 8.81
C LYS A 467 -8.28 -23.58 8.62
N ALA A 468 -9.36 -23.56 9.41
CA ALA A 468 -10.39 -22.53 9.31
C ALA A 468 -9.86 -21.13 9.61
N VAL A 469 -8.95 -20.99 10.59
CA VAL A 469 -8.24 -19.73 10.87
C VAL A 469 -7.42 -19.29 9.66
N ARG A 470 -6.63 -20.19 9.07
CA ARG A 470 -5.77 -19.89 7.90
C ARG A 470 -6.58 -19.55 6.65
N GLU A 471 -7.69 -20.25 6.39
CA GLU A 471 -8.54 -20.03 5.22
C GLU A 471 -9.24 -18.66 5.25
N ASN A 472 -9.32 -18.05 6.45
CA ASN A 472 -9.84 -16.71 6.69
C ASN A 472 -8.71 -15.72 7.09
N ASP A 473 -7.50 -15.90 6.55
CA ASP A 473 -6.36 -14.98 6.70
C ASP A 473 -5.98 -14.63 8.16
N GLY A 474 -6.29 -15.50 9.11
CA GLY A 474 -5.84 -15.39 10.49
C GLY A 474 -4.58 -16.21 10.76
N ALA A 475 -4.13 -16.13 12.01
CA ALA A 475 -3.09 -16.99 12.54
C ALA A 475 -3.39 -17.48 13.95
N VAL A 476 -3.01 -18.72 14.22
CA VAL A 476 -2.88 -19.24 15.57
C VAL A 476 -1.64 -18.62 16.21
N VAL A 477 -1.84 -17.81 17.25
CA VAL A 477 -0.77 -17.13 17.99
C VAL A 477 -0.06 -18.12 18.89
N LYS A 478 -0.84 -18.85 19.69
CA LYS A 478 -0.36 -19.87 20.63
C LYS A 478 -1.51 -20.78 21.08
N THR A 479 -1.14 -21.95 21.56
CA THR A 479 -2.02 -22.89 22.26
C THR A 479 -1.73 -22.83 23.76
N ILE A 480 -2.77 -22.95 24.58
CA ILE A 480 -2.68 -22.95 26.05
C ILE A 480 -3.43 -24.20 26.55
N GLY A 481 -2.73 -25.34 26.59
CA GLY A 481 -3.41 -26.62 26.81
C GLY A 481 -4.29 -26.97 25.61
N ASP A 482 -5.59 -27.15 25.87
CA ASP A 482 -6.67 -27.39 24.90
C ASP A 482 -7.27 -26.09 24.31
N ALA A 483 -6.85 -24.92 24.81
CA ALA A 483 -7.31 -23.64 24.32
C ALA A 483 -6.43 -23.08 23.18
N VAL A 484 -7.04 -22.35 22.24
CA VAL A 484 -6.34 -21.65 21.16
C VAL A 484 -6.54 -20.16 21.28
N MET A 485 -5.46 -19.41 21.09
CA MET A 485 -5.51 -17.98 20.81
C MET A 485 -5.19 -17.75 19.33
N ALA A 486 -6.14 -17.16 18.60
CA ALA A 486 -5.97 -16.77 17.20
C ALA A 486 -6.13 -15.24 17.04
N ALA A 487 -5.48 -14.69 16.02
CA ALA A 487 -5.49 -13.27 15.72
C ALA A 487 -5.82 -13.02 14.24
N PHE A 488 -6.58 -11.96 13.99
CA PHE A 488 -7.00 -11.53 12.66
C PHE A 488 -6.84 -10.01 12.53
N ALA A 489 -6.37 -9.56 11.37
CA ALA A 489 -6.39 -8.14 11.03
C ALA A 489 -7.80 -7.64 10.69
N ASP A 490 -8.61 -8.47 10.01
CA ASP A 490 -9.99 -8.14 9.65
C ASP A 490 -10.99 -8.79 10.63
N PRO A 491 -11.84 -8.01 11.31
CA PRO A 491 -12.83 -8.53 12.24
C PRO A 491 -13.89 -9.42 11.57
N ALA A 492 -14.28 -9.16 10.32
CA ALA A 492 -15.24 -10.00 9.61
C ALA A 492 -14.67 -11.39 9.33
N GLN A 493 -13.38 -11.47 8.98
CA GLN A 493 -12.69 -12.74 8.77
C GLN A 493 -12.61 -13.58 10.05
N ALA A 494 -12.42 -12.94 11.21
CA ALA A 494 -12.45 -13.64 12.50
C ALA A 494 -13.82 -14.30 12.76
N ILE A 495 -14.91 -13.60 12.43
CA ILE A 495 -16.27 -14.15 12.57
C ILE A 495 -16.50 -15.29 11.58
N GLN A 496 -16.08 -15.15 10.32
CA GLN A 496 -16.16 -16.23 9.33
C GLN A 496 -15.39 -17.48 9.76
N ALA A 497 -14.19 -17.30 10.32
CA ALA A 497 -13.41 -18.38 10.90
C ALA A 497 -14.17 -19.05 12.06
N ALA A 498 -14.71 -18.27 13.00
CA ALA A 498 -15.47 -18.79 14.13
C ALA A 498 -16.71 -19.60 13.68
N LEU A 499 -17.42 -19.14 12.64
CA LEU A 499 -18.55 -19.85 12.04
C LEU A 499 -18.11 -21.17 11.39
N ALA A 500 -17.02 -21.15 10.61
CA ALA A 500 -16.47 -22.36 9.98
C ALA A 500 -16.00 -23.38 11.03
N ILE A 501 -15.33 -22.91 12.09
CA ILE A 501 -14.95 -23.72 13.24
C ILE A 501 -16.20 -24.31 13.89
N GLN A 502 -17.26 -23.51 14.09
CA GLN A 502 -18.53 -24.00 14.65
C GLN A 502 -19.21 -25.08 13.81
N ALA A 503 -19.16 -24.95 12.48
CA ALA A 503 -19.83 -25.85 11.55
C ALA A 503 -19.05 -27.15 11.24
N ALA A 504 -17.74 -27.20 11.51
CA ALA A 504 -16.92 -28.38 11.25
C ALA A 504 -17.47 -29.61 12.02
N PRO A 505 -17.41 -30.83 11.45
CA PRO A 505 -17.80 -32.07 12.13
C PRO A 505 -17.03 -32.25 13.45
N ARG A 506 -17.72 -32.77 14.48
CA ARG A 506 -17.14 -32.95 15.82
C ARG A 506 -17.61 -34.28 16.37
N ASP A 507 -16.67 -35.16 16.64
CA ASP A 507 -16.95 -36.46 17.26
C ASP A 507 -17.29 -36.30 18.75
N GLY A 508 -18.37 -35.57 19.05
CA GLY A 508 -18.83 -35.25 20.41
C GLY A 508 -18.08 -34.12 21.11
N LEU A 509 -17.16 -33.43 20.42
CA LEU A 509 -16.45 -32.27 20.95
C LEU A 509 -17.32 -31.01 20.89
N VAL A 510 -17.29 -30.21 21.95
CA VAL A 510 -18.02 -28.94 22.03
C VAL A 510 -17.03 -27.82 22.28
N ILE A 511 -17.00 -26.83 21.39
CA ILE A 511 -16.07 -25.71 21.45
C ILE A 511 -16.76 -24.49 22.03
N LYS A 512 -16.07 -23.84 22.95
CA LYS A 512 -16.39 -22.50 23.42
C LYS A 512 -15.59 -21.47 22.65
N MET A 513 -16.22 -20.34 22.30
CA MET A 513 -15.53 -19.28 21.57
C MET A 513 -15.89 -17.88 22.07
N GLY A 514 -14.85 -17.05 22.19
CA GLY A 514 -14.93 -15.65 22.58
C GLY A 514 -14.09 -14.76 21.67
N LEU A 515 -14.69 -13.68 21.16
CA LEU A 515 -14.02 -12.75 20.27
C LEU A 515 -14.13 -11.31 20.74
N HIS A 516 -13.05 -10.56 20.59
CA HIS A 516 -13.04 -9.12 20.82
C HIS A 516 -11.99 -8.45 19.94
N ALA A 517 -12.31 -7.26 19.45
CA ALA A 517 -11.39 -6.42 18.70
C ALA A 517 -11.08 -5.12 19.44
N GLY A 518 -9.80 -4.74 19.40
CA GLY A 518 -9.34 -3.49 19.98
C GLY A 518 -7.85 -3.25 19.73
N PRO A 519 -7.32 -2.10 20.17
CA PRO A 519 -5.88 -1.81 20.06
C PRO A 519 -5.07 -2.77 20.93
N CYS A 520 -4.05 -3.39 20.32
CA CYS A 520 -3.18 -4.37 20.98
C CYS A 520 -1.72 -3.93 20.88
N VAL A 521 -0.91 -4.30 21.87
CA VAL A 521 0.54 -4.15 21.78
C VAL A 521 1.13 -5.47 21.29
N ALA A 522 1.88 -5.44 20.19
CA ALA A 522 2.71 -6.58 19.84
C ALA A 522 4.00 -6.55 20.64
N VAL A 523 4.40 -7.73 21.09
CA VAL A 523 5.61 -7.96 21.87
C VAL A 523 6.31 -9.22 21.36
N THR A 524 7.59 -9.35 21.69
CA THR A 524 8.32 -10.60 21.49
C THR A 524 8.30 -11.40 22.79
N LEU A 525 7.68 -12.59 22.77
CA LEU A 525 7.70 -13.54 23.89
C LEU A 525 8.22 -14.89 23.41
N ASN A 526 9.18 -15.47 24.13
CA ASN A 526 9.81 -16.76 23.76
C ASN A 526 10.34 -16.80 22.31
N GLY A 527 10.88 -15.66 21.84
CA GLY A 527 11.41 -15.52 20.48
C GLY A 527 10.34 -15.51 19.39
N ARG A 528 9.07 -15.21 19.72
CA ARG A 528 7.97 -15.13 18.75
C ARG A 528 7.10 -13.91 19.01
N LEU A 529 6.41 -13.43 17.96
CA LEU A 529 5.42 -12.36 18.08
C LEU A 529 4.19 -12.84 18.86
N ASP A 530 3.86 -12.11 19.92
CA ASP A 530 2.69 -12.31 20.77
C ASP A 530 1.95 -10.98 20.97
N TYR A 531 0.75 -11.03 21.54
CA TYR A 531 -0.08 -9.86 21.80
C TYR A 531 -0.31 -9.68 23.30
N PHE A 532 -0.27 -8.43 23.74
CA PHE A 532 -0.52 -8.03 25.12
C PHE A 532 -1.51 -6.86 25.19
N GLY A 533 -2.29 -6.80 26.28
CA GLY A 533 -3.20 -5.70 26.57
C GLY A 533 -4.57 -6.14 27.10
N SER A 534 -5.40 -5.16 27.41
CA SER A 534 -6.78 -5.38 27.91
C SER A 534 -7.65 -6.16 26.92
N VAL A 535 -7.40 -6.02 25.62
CA VAL A 535 -8.13 -6.71 24.55
C VAL A 535 -7.96 -8.23 24.66
N VAL A 536 -6.74 -8.70 24.91
CA VAL A 536 -6.43 -10.13 25.12
C VAL A 536 -7.22 -10.67 26.30
N ASN A 537 -7.22 -9.92 27.42
CA ASN A 537 -7.92 -10.31 28.64
C ASN A 537 -9.44 -10.36 28.43
N LEU A 538 -10.02 -9.40 27.71
CA LEU A 538 -11.46 -9.38 27.45
C LEU A 538 -11.88 -10.54 26.54
N ALA A 539 -11.15 -10.77 25.43
CA ALA A 539 -11.45 -11.87 24.52
C ALA A 539 -11.44 -13.24 25.23
N ALA A 540 -10.42 -13.51 26.04
CA ALA A 540 -10.33 -14.73 26.84
C ALA A 540 -11.45 -14.86 27.87
N ARG A 541 -11.94 -13.75 28.42
CA ARG A 541 -13.05 -13.77 29.38
C ARG A 541 -14.42 -13.96 28.73
N LEU A 542 -14.60 -13.46 27.51
CA LEU A 542 -15.80 -13.68 26.71
C LEU A 542 -15.93 -15.14 26.28
N GLU A 543 -14.80 -15.80 25.97
CA GLU A 543 -14.78 -17.26 25.72
C GLU A 543 -15.35 -18.00 26.93
N GLY A 544 -14.94 -17.65 28.14
CA GLY A 544 -15.49 -18.24 29.36
C GLY A 544 -17.00 -18.00 29.59
N GLN A 545 -17.65 -17.09 28.85
CA GLN A 545 -19.12 -16.91 28.87
C GLN A 545 -19.84 -17.81 27.85
N SER A 546 -19.13 -18.49 26.97
CA SER A 546 -19.69 -19.43 25.99
C SER A 546 -20.22 -20.67 26.69
N LEU A 547 -21.42 -21.10 26.28
CA LEU A 547 -22.07 -22.32 26.77
C LEU A 547 -21.59 -23.57 26.01
N GLY A 548 -20.92 -23.36 24.87
CA GLY A 548 -20.45 -24.40 23.96
C GLY A 548 -21.37 -24.52 22.74
N GLY A 549 -20.79 -24.50 21.54
CA GLY A 549 -21.55 -24.51 20.28
C GLY A 549 -22.10 -23.13 19.85
N ASP A 550 -21.87 -22.11 20.66
CA ASP A 550 -22.21 -20.71 20.43
C ASP A 550 -20.94 -19.84 20.23
N ILE A 551 -21.13 -18.60 19.76
CA ILE A 551 -20.02 -17.66 19.58
C ILE A 551 -20.32 -16.40 20.39
N VAL A 552 -19.44 -16.05 21.32
CA VAL A 552 -19.58 -14.84 22.14
C VAL A 552 -18.67 -13.74 21.59
N LEU A 553 -19.21 -12.56 21.33
CA LEU A 553 -18.45 -11.39 20.89
C LEU A 553 -18.80 -10.15 21.70
N SER A 554 -17.84 -9.23 21.89
CA SER A 554 -18.13 -7.95 22.55
C SER A 554 -19.13 -7.12 21.73
N GLU A 555 -19.91 -6.26 22.37
CA GLU A 555 -20.80 -5.34 21.63
C GLU A 555 -20.04 -4.41 20.69
N THR A 556 -18.82 -4.01 21.05
CA THR A 556 -17.95 -3.22 20.17
C THR A 556 -17.60 -3.94 18.88
N LEU A 557 -17.37 -5.26 18.94
CA LEU A 557 -17.10 -6.08 17.77
C LEU A 557 -18.39 -6.30 16.96
N ALA A 558 -19.52 -6.48 17.64
CA ALA A 558 -20.82 -6.66 16.99
C ALA A 558 -21.27 -5.40 16.21
N ALA A 559 -20.90 -4.22 16.69
CA ALA A 559 -21.21 -2.93 16.09
C ALA A 559 -20.29 -2.57 14.91
N ASP A 560 -19.18 -3.29 14.69
CA ASP A 560 -18.34 -3.08 13.53
C ASP A 560 -19.16 -3.32 12.23
N PRO A 561 -19.14 -2.40 11.25
CA PRO A 561 -19.97 -2.53 10.05
C PRO A 561 -19.74 -3.83 9.27
N ALA A 562 -18.50 -4.30 9.18
CA ALA A 562 -18.16 -5.52 8.45
C ALA A 562 -18.67 -6.76 9.19
N VAL A 563 -18.58 -6.77 10.53
CA VAL A 563 -19.14 -7.83 11.37
C VAL A 563 -20.66 -7.82 11.36
N SER A 564 -21.27 -6.66 11.54
CA SER A 564 -22.71 -6.47 11.55
C SER A 564 -23.35 -7.02 10.26
N ALA A 565 -22.72 -6.76 9.11
CA ALA A 565 -23.14 -7.32 7.83
C ALA A 565 -23.17 -8.86 7.85
N VAL A 566 -22.12 -9.50 8.39
CA VAL A 566 -22.02 -10.97 8.49
C VAL A 566 -23.06 -11.54 9.45
N ILE A 567 -23.21 -10.96 10.64
CA ILE A 567 -24.06 -11.52 11.70
C ILE A 567 -25.55 -11.15 11.57
N SER A 568 -25.91 -10.21 10.69
CA SER A 568 -27.30 -9.75 10.48
C SER A 568 -28.28 -10.87 10.12
N SER A 569 -27.78 -11.95 9.52
CA SER A 569 -28.56 -13.13 9.14
C SER A 569 -28.63 -14.21 10.22
N LEU A 570 -27.88 -14.04 11.32
CA LEU A 570 -27.77 -15.01 12.41
C LEU A 570 -28.67 -14.64 13.58
N ASN A 571 -29.11 -15.64 14.32
CA ASN A 571 -29.79 -15.39 15.60
C ASN A 571 -28.76 -14.90 16.62
N SER A 572 -28.94 -13.67 17.12
CA SER A 572 -28.03 -13.05 18.06
C SER A 572 -28.78 -12.47 19.25
N VAL A 573 -28.27 -12.72 20.46
CA VAL A 573 -28.87 -12.23 21.71
C VAL A 573 -27.87 -11.38 22.46
N GLY A 574 -28.32 -10.20 22.92
CA GLY A 574 -27.54 -9.33 23.80
C GLY A 574 -27.67 -9.78 25.24
N GLU A 575 -26.55 -9.94 25.92
CA GLU A 575 -26.45 -10.35 27.32
C GLU A 575 -25.53 -9.42 28.09
N THR A 576 -25.59 -9.48 29.41
CA THR A 576 -24.69 -8.72 30.29
C THR A 576 -24.29 -9.58 31.46
N ALA A 577 -23.00 -9.66 31.74
CA ALA A 577 -22.47 -10.44 32.86
C ALA A 577 -21.38 -9.67 33.61
N VAL A 578 -21.26 -9.97 34.91
CA VAL A 578 -20.13 -9.50 35.73
C VAL A 578 -18.93 -10.38 35.39
N ILE A 579 -17.99 -9.84 34.63
CA ILE A 579 -16.80 -10.57 34.19
C ILE A 579 -15.65 -10.34 35.18
N LYS A 580 -15.02 -11.42 35.62
CA LYS A 580 -13.86 -11.35 36.54
C LYS A 580 -12.74 -10.48 35.96
N GLY A 581 -12.36 -9.46 36.71
CA GLY A 581 -11.31 -8.49 36.34
C GLY A 581 -11.84 -7.20 35.72
N PHE A 582 -13.15 -7.05 35.53
CA PHE A 582 -13.80 -5.83 35.09
C PHE A 582 -14.68 -5.26 36.20
N SER A 583 -14.63 -3.95 36.42
CA SER A 583 -15.33 -3.26 37.51
C SER A 583 -16.82 -3.04 37.22
N ALA A 584 -17.20 -3.00 35.94
CA ALA A 584 -18.58 -2.87 35.48
C ALA A 584 -19.02 -4.16 34.77
N PRO A 585 -20.33 -4.49 34.79
CA PRO A 585 -20.88 -5.53 33.94
C PRO A 585 -20.54 -5.25 32.47
N ILE A 586 -20.17 -6.29 31.74
CA ILE A 586 -19.81 -6.21 30.32
C ILE A 586 -20.98 -6.72 29.50
N ALA A 587 -21.42 -5.90 28.54
CA ALA A 587 -22.38 -6.28 27.53
C ALA A 587 -21.68 -7.04 26.39
N PHE A 588 -22.29 -8.13 25.94
CA PHE A 588 -21.79 -8.95 24.85
C PHE A 588 -22.95 -9.55 24.06
N ARG A 589 -22.64 -10.01 22.85
CA ARG A 589 -23.59 -10.66 21.96
C ARG A 589 -23.24 -12.13 21.80
N ARG A 590 -24.24 -12.98 21.92
CA ARG A 590 -24.14 -14.43 21.70
C ARG A 590 -24.79 -14.78 20.36
N LEU A 591 -24.02 -15.41 19.47
CA LEU A 591 -24.54 -15.96 18.21
C LEU A 591 -24.89 -17.43 18.43
N VAL A 592 -26.10 -17.80 18.03
CA VAL A 592 -26.63 -19.16 18.15
C VAL A 592 -26.84 -19.73 16.75
N LEU A 593 -26.13 -20.82 16.42
CA LEU A 593 -26.05 -21.33 15.04
C LEU A 593 -27.08 -22.40 14.69
N VAL A 594 -27.76 -22.96 15.69
CA VAL A 594 -28.89 -23.88 15.53
C VAL A 594 -30.07 -23.29 16.32
N PRO A 595 -31.31 -23.27 15.79
CA PRO A 595 -32.46 -22.87 16.58
C PRO A 595 -32.61 -23.81 17.78
N VAL A 596 -32.34 -23.32 19.00
CA VAL A 596 -32.56 -24.09 20.23
C VAL A 596 -33.86 -23.59 20.85
N ASN A 597 -34.81 -24.50 21.10
CA ASN A 597 -36.11 -24.15 21.70
C ASN A 597 -35.98 -23.73 23.17
N SER A 598 -34.87 -24.05 23.85
CA SER A 598 -34.56 -23.60 25.20
C SER A 598 -33.06 -23.61 25.49
N TYR A 599 -32.55 -22.61 26.22
CA TYR A 599 -31.11 -22.48 26.57
C TYR A 599 -30.60 -23.57 27.52
N THR A 600 -31.51 -24.31 28.16
CA THR A 600 -31.20 -25.45 29.03
C THR A 600 -30.73 -26.70 28.29
N ASP A 601 -30.88 -26.76 26.96
CA ASP A 601 -30.45 -27.92 26.17
C ASP A 601 -28.96 -27.86 25.75
N LEU A 602 -28.27 -26.75 26.04
CA LEU A 602 -26.83 -26.57 25.78
C LEU A 602 -25.94 -26.78 27.03
N SER A 603 -26.53 -26.97 28.21
CA SER A 603 -25.79 -27.06 29.50
C SER A 603 -25.10 -28.40 29.70
#